data_AF-A0A133UGF9-F1
#
_entry.id   AF-A0A133UGF9-F1
#
_cell.length_a   1.000
_cell.length_b   1.000
_cell.length_c   1.000
_cell.angle_alpha   90.00
_cell.angle_beta   90.00
_cell.angle_gamma   90.00
#
_symmetry.space_group_name_H-M   'P 1'
#
loop_
_entity.id
_entity.type
_entity.pdbx_description
1 polymer ?
#
loop_
_entity_poly.entity_id
_entity_poly.type
_entity_poly.pdbx_seq_one_letter_code
_entity_poly.pdbx_strand_id
1 'polypeptide(L)'
;MRKDEEKKVKDLNPLKITKNRDYLEGKASEEEINWFVNLFQILERLVEEGELKKWKLQDIPVLTGDHEIVKAEEVYFDTLPDQVSKFREDHEEVKKEFEEYSFLHSKLEEEFKEFFEEYTDVSELDMKEVCKKIVLPAVKSPPEEELRRETFKNTILPEYLRLLKEKGVADRDIRVQTKSGELRSIDETYMSKEYNPEITWEKHSDLVGISYISADYVDGDRDVEGWHDFISNCKIKWRERDYRVLAENKILDVIGNLTEKSGSREELLTLTKLTKAVLPKPGRKIWVLTKEEKMRRSDEVFFTEDYGPKENWEKNEKYSPREFLSRAYLKEGNSEEWRRFFKSCDVREEGKPNHVGYFAEQFTKERLEQKGYTGFDEGEKEGFDFKAKNRRGEEVYIEVKGMKSEDNEELTEKQSKFADAHEDSYLACIVPRIPENPELYLVENPAKEGEKKKIAIPKSVWKDFLV
;
A
#
# COMPACT_ATOMS: atom_id res chain seq x y z
N MET A 1 -50.21 -61.61 -20.12
CA MET A 1 -49.53 -60.88 -19.03
C MET A 1 -49.34 -59.39 -19.31
N ARG A 2 -48.84 -58.93 -20.47
CA ARG A 2 -48.65 -57.49 -20.75
C ARG A 2 -49.92 -56.61 -20.95
N LYS A 3 -51.14 -57.17 -20.96
CA LYS A 3 -52.40 -56.40 -21.20
C LYS A 3 -53.24 -56.14 -19.95
N ASP A 4 -52.95 -56.82 -18.84
CA ASP A 4 -53.75 -56.70 -17.61
C ASP A 4 -53.23 -55.61 -16.66
N GLU A 5 -52.00 -55.13 -16.86
CA GLU A 5 -51.43 -53.99 -16.13
C GLU A 5 -51.88 -52.64 -16.72
N GLU A 6 -51.98 -52.53 -18.05
CA GLU A 6 -52.50 -51.33 -18.74
C GLU A 6 -53.96 -50.99 -18.36
N LYS A 7 -54.74 -51.99 -17.91
CA LYS A 7 -56.17 -51.82 -17.63
C LYS A 7 -56.49 -51.41 -16.19
N LYS A 8 -55.56 -51.55 -15.25
CA LYS A 8 -55.74 -51.10 -13.85
C LYS A 8 -55.46 -49.61 -13.64
N VAL A 9 -54.77 -48.96 -14.58
CA VAL A 9 -54.41 -47.53 -14.47
C VAL A 9 -55.60 -46.60 -14.75
N LYS A 10 -56.65 -47.07 -15.45
CA LYS A 10 -57.80 -46.22 -15.84
C LYS A 10 -58.78 -45.84 -14.72
N ASP A 11 -58.79 -46.55 -13.59
CA ASP A 11 -59.59 -46.20 -12.40
C ASP A 11 -58.75 -45.59 -11.25
N LEU A 12 -57.44 -45.46 -11.46
CA LEU A 12 -56.55 -44.86 -10.47
C LEU A 12 -56.42 -43.36 -10.77
N ASN A 13 -56.84 -42.54 -9.81
CA ASN A 13 -56.62 -41.09 -9.85
C ASN A 13 -55.09 -40.84 -9.94
N PRO A 14 -54.57 -40.31 -11.07
CA PRO A 14 -53.12 -40.15 -11.27
C PRO A 14 -52.45 -39.33 -10.17
N LEU A 15 -53.17 -38.34 -9.61
CA LEU A 15 -52.70 -37.52 -8.50
C LEU A 15 -52.55 -38.30 -7.18
N LYS A 16 -53.36 -39.34 -6.96
CA LYS A 16 -53.19 -40.23 -5.80
C LYS A 16 -51.99 -41.15 -5.98
N ILE A 17 -51.71 -41.58 -7.21
CA ILE A 17 -50.52 -42.38 -7.54
C ILE A 17 -49.27 -41.55 -7.29
N THR A 18 -49.21 -40.32 -7.81
CA THR A 18 -48.03 -39.43 -7.67
C THR A 18 -47.73 -39.04 -6.24
N LYS A 19 -48.66 -39.21 -5.30
CA LYS A 19 -48.42 -38.96 -3.86
C LYS A 19 -48.10 -40.21 -3.06
N ASN A 20 -48.16 -41.39 -3.67
CA ASN A 20 -47.88 -42.65 -2.99
C ASN A 20 -46.41 -43.04 -3.17
N ARG A 21 -45.55 -42.56 -2.27
CA ARG A 21 -44.10 -42.78 -2.31
C ARG A 21 -43.71 -44.25 -2.41
N ASP A 22 -44.24 -45.12 -1.53
CA ASP A 22 -43.93 -46.56 -1.53
C ASP A 22 -44.22 -47.23 -2.88
N TYR A 23 -45.31 -46.81 -3.54
CA TYR A 23 -45.68 -47.32 -4.85
C TYR A 23 -44.74 -46.84 -5.95
N LEU A 24 -44.34 -45.55 -5.90
CA LEU A 24 -43.35 -44.99 -6.83
C LEU A 24 -41.98 -45.65 -6.63
N GLU A 25 -41.55 -45.90 -5.40
CA GLU A 25 -40.27 -46.56 -5.09
C GLU A 25 -40.25 -48.00 -5.62
N GLY A 26 -41.35 -48.74 -5.47
CA GLY A 26 -41.50 -50.06 -6.08
C GLY A 26 -41.33 -50.02 -7.60
N LYS A 27 -41.90 -49.00 -8.26
CA LYS A 27 -41.78 -48.80 -9.71
C LYS A 27 -40.38 -48.35 -10.15
N ALA A 28 -39.71 -47.54 -9.35
CA ALA A 28 -38.34 -47.09 -9.62
C ALA A 28 -37.34 -48.25 -9.60
N SER A 29 -37.49 -49.18 -8.66
CA SER A 29 -36.63 -50.37 -8.52
C SER A 29 -36.71 -51.38 -9.68
N GLU A 30 -37.75 -51.29 -10.50
CA GLU A 30 -37.95 -52.12 -11.69
C GLU A 30 -37.31 -51.49 -12.96
N GLU A 31 -36.59 -50.36 -12.81
CA GLU A 31 -35.99 -49.56 -13.90
C GLU A 31 -37.01 -49.16 -15.00
N GLU A 32 -38.30 -49.06 -14.64
CA GLU A 32 -39.38 -48.76 -15.59
C GLU A 32 -39.52 -47.25 -15.86
N ILE A 33 -38.47 -46.59 -16.36
CA ILE A 33 -38.52 -45.14 -16.67
C ILE A 33 -39.72 -44.75 -17.56
N ASN A 34 -40.09 -45.62 -18.51
CA ASN A 34 -41.25 -45.39 -19.38
C ASN A 34 -42.58 -45.35 -18.62
N TRP A 35 -42.67 -46.00 -17.46
CA TRP A 35 -43.85 -45.91 -16.61
C TRP A 35 -43.99 -44.49 -16.03
N PHE A 36 -42.88 -43.90 -15.56
CA PHE A 36 -42.85 -42.51 -15.09
C PHE A 36 -43.17 -41.53 -16.22
N VAL A 37 -42.57 -41.72 -17.40
CA VAL A 37 -42.90 -40.92 -18.60
C VAL A 37 -44.40 -40.94 -18.90
N ASN A 38 -45.02 -42.12 -18.92
CA ASN A 38 -46.46 -42.24 -19.13
C ASN A 38 -47.29 -41.56 -18.02
N LEU A 39 -46.83 -41.64 -16.76
CA LEU A 39 -47.48 -40.96 -15.64
C LEU A 39 -47.45 -39.44 -15.82
N PHE A 40 -46.28 -38.86 -16.10
CA PHE A 40 -46.12 -37.42 -16.28
C PHE A 40 -46.83 -36.91 -17.55
N GLN A 41 -46.85 -37.68 -18.64
CA GLN A 41 -47.66 -37.38 -19.83
C GLN A 41 -49.16 -37.29 -19.51
N ILE A 42 -49.67 -38.17 -18.63
CA ILE A 42 -51.06 -38.09 -18.18
C ILE A 42 -51.29 -36.82 -17.35
N LEU A 43 -50.36 -36.47 -16.45
CA LEU A 43 -50.49 -35.27 -15.62
C LEU A 43 -50.44 -33.99 -16.46
N GLU A 44 -49.51 -33.89 -17.40
CA GLU A 44 -49.36 -32.78 -18.32
C GLU A 44 -50.65 -32.55 -19.11
N ARG A 45 -51.22 -33.60 -19.72
CA ARG A 45 -52.51 -33.51 -20.42
C ARG A 45 -53.64 -33.01 -19.50
N LEU A 46 -53.71 -33.49 -18.27
CA LEU A 46 -54.72 -33.06 -17.30
C LEU A 46 -54.54 -31.59 -16.87
N VAL A 47 -53.31 -31.09 -16.86
CA VAL A 47 -53.01 -29.67 -16.65
C VAL A 47 -53.47 -28.83 -17.85
N GLU A 48 -53.13 -29.24 -19.07
CA GLU A 48 -53.52 -28.57 -20.32
C GLU A 48 -55.05 -28.48 -20.49
N GLU A 49 -55.75 -29.59 -20.24
CA GLU A 49 -57.22 -29.70 -20.26
C GLU A 49 -57.88 -28.85 -19.15
N GLY A 50 -57.09 -28.37 -18.19
CA GLY A 50 -57.54 -27.50 -17.11
C GLY A 50 -58.15 -28.24 -15.92
N GLU A 51 -58.06 -29.56 -15.89
CA GLU A 51 -58.54 -30.39 -14.79
C GLU A 51 -57.69 -30.21 -13.52
N LEU A 52 -56.43 -29.79 -13.67
CA LEU A 52 -55.48 -29.58 -12.57
C LEU A 52 -55.14 -28.11 -12.28
N LYS A 53 -55.76 -27.12 -12.94
CA LYS A 53 -55.46 -25.66 -12.89
C LYS A 53 -55.47 -24.96 -11.52
N LYS A 54 -55.70 -25.67 -10.41
CA LYS A 54 -55.64 -25.15 -9.03
C LYS A 54 -54.59 -25.82 -8.15
N TRP A 55 -53.88 -26.82 -8.67
CA TRP A 55 -53.00 -27.67 -7.89
C TRP A 55 -51.58 -27.40 -8.34
N LYS A 56 -50.86 -26.58 -7.56
CA LYS A 56 -49.41 -26.60 -7.59
C LYS A 56 -48.97 -28.01 -7.18
N LEU A 57 -48.29 -28.74 -8.07
CA LEU A 57 -47.82 -30.11 -7.83
C LEU A 57 -46.49 -30.10 -7.08
N GLN A 58 -46.33 -29.16 -6.16
CA GLN A 58 -45.09 -28.83 -5.46
C GLN A 58 -44.55 -29.99 -4.61
N ASP A 59 -45.44 -30.74 -3.96
CA ASP A 59 -45.06 -31.82 -3.06
C ASP A 59 -44.95 -33.20 -3.75
N ILE A 60 -44.96 -33.28 -5.08
CA ILE A 60 -44.88 -34.60 -5.75
C ILE A 60 -43.45 -35.15 -5.67
N PRO A 61 -43.26 -36.41 -5.27
CA PRO A 61 -42.01 -37.10 -5.49
C PRO A 61 -41.78 -37.37 -6.97
N VAL A 62 -40.52 -37.21 -7.39
CA VAL A 62 -40.05 -37.40 -8.76
C VAL A 62 -38.92 -38.44 -8.76
N LEU A 63 -38.69 -39.03 -9.93
CA LEU A 63 -37.61 -40.00 -10.13
C LEU A 63 -36.31 -39.26 -10.46
N THR A 64 -35.25 -39.58 -9.73
CA THR A 64 -33.90 -39.04 -9.96
C THR A 64 -33.09 -39.89 -10.94
N GLY A 65 -31.96 -39.37 -11.41
CA GLY A 65 -31.01 -40.13 -12.24
C GLY A 65 -30.49 -41.41 -11.57
N ASP A 66 -30.39 -41.41 -10.23
CA ASP A 66 -29.97 -42.58 -9.43
C ASP A 66 -31.11 -43.58 -9.16
N HIS A 67 -32.24 -43.42 -9.84
CA HIS A 67 -33.45 -44.24 -9.67
C HIS A 67 -34.05 -44.17 -8.27
N GLU A 68 -33.84 -43.06 -7.57
CA GLU A 68 -34.45 -42.80 -6.27
C GLU A 68 -35.70 -41.93 -6.42
N ILE A 69 -36.62 -42.07 -5.47
CA ILE A 69 -37.81 -41.22 -5.39
C ILE A 69 -37.55 -40.12 -4.37
N VAL A 70 -37.40 -38.89 -4.85
CA VAL A 70 -37.07 -37.72 -4.04
C VAL A 70 -38.16 -36.67 -4.23
N LYS A 71 -38.41 -35.82 -3.24
CA LYS A 71 -39.41 -34.76 -3.41
C LYS A 71 -38.94 -33.76 -4.48
N ALA A 72 -39.87 -33.22 -5.28
CA ALA A 72 -39.54 -32.22 -6.30
C ALA A 72 -38.73 -31.03 -5.73
N GLU A 73 -39.06 -30.54 -4.53
CA GLU A 73 -38.35 -29.43 -3.85
C GLU A 73 -36.87 -29.70 -3.54
N GLU A 74 -36.43 -30.96 -3.56
CA GLU A 74 -35.06 -31.41 -3.29
C GLU A 74 -34.32 -31.83 -4.58
N VAL A 75 -34.98 -31.72 -5.74
CA VAL A 75 -34.45 -32.20 -7.03
C VAL A 75 -34.14 -31.03 -7.97
N TYR A 76 -33.04 -31.16 -8.68
CA TYR A 76 -32.57 -30.17 -9.65
C TYR A 76 -32.62 -30.70 -11.08
N PHE A 77 -32.72 -29.80 -12.05
CA PHE A 77 -32.49 -30.17 -13.46
C PHE A 77 -31.01 -30.57 -13.68
N ASP A 78 -30.77 -31.65 -14.43
CA ASP A 78 -29.45 -32.16 -14.82
C ASP A 78 -28.85 -31.35 -15.98
N THR A 79 -29.64 -30.56 -16.71
CA THR A 79 -29.11 -29.61 -17.71
C THR A 79 -28.33 -28.49 -17.02
N LEU A 80 -27.02 -28.67 -16.90
CA LEU A 80 -26.08 -27.67 -16.39
C LEU A 80 -25.57 -26.76 -17.53
N PRO A 81 -25.20 -25.50 -17.25
CA PRO A 81 -24.51 -24.65 -18.23
C PRO A 81 -23.23 -25.31 -18.73
N ASP A 82 -22.92 -25.21 -20.03
CA ASP A 82 -21.77 -25.87 -20.69
C ASP A 82 -20.45 -25.73 -19.93
N GLN A 83 -20.17 -24.54 -19.40
CA GLN A 83 -18.95 -24.28 -18.63
C GLN A 83 -18.86 -25.16 -17.38
N VAL A 84 -19.99 -25.41 -16.72
CA VAL A 84 -20.11 -26.19 -15.47
C VAL A 84 -20.13 -27.68 -15.79
N SER A 85 -20.79 -28.08 -16.87
CA SER A 85 -20.77 -29.47 -17.36
C SER A 85 -19.33 -29.88 -17.67
N LYS A 86 -18.62 -29.05 -18.46
CA LYS A 86 -17.21 -29.28 -18.77
C LYS A 86 -16.34 -29.32 -17.49
N PHE A 87 -16.60 -28.42 -16.57
CA PHE A 87 -15.90 -28.33 -15.29
C PHE A 87 -16.15 -29.55 -14.38
N ARG A 88 -17.37 -30.08 -14.34
CA ARG A 88 -17.73 -31.32 -13.64
C ARG A 88 -17.03 -32.53 -14.27
N GLU A 89 -16.88 -32.55 -15.60
CA GLU A 89 -16.19 -33.63 -16.32
C GLU A 89 -14.67 -33.61 -16.12
N ASP A 90 -14.07 -32.41 -16.14
CA ASP A 90 -12.61 -32.25 -16.08
C ASP A 90 -12.06 -32.40 -14.63
N HIS A 91 -12.91 -32.33 -13.60
CA HIS A 91 -12.50 -32.24 -12.19
C HIS A 91 -13.29 -33.16 -11.24
N GLU A 92 -12.66 -34.26 -10.82
CA GLU A 92 -13.28 -35.30 -10.00
C GLU A 92 -13.73 -34.80 -8.62
N GLU A 93 -13.03 -33.83 -8.03
CA GLU A 93 -13.42 -33.20 -6.76
C GLU A 93 -14.73 -32.41 -6.88
N VAL A 94 -14.94 -31.74 -8.02
CA VAL A 94 -16.20 -31.05 -8.31
C VAL A 94 -17.30 -32.09 -8.50
N LYS A 95 -17.01 -33.15 -9.25
CA LYS A 95 -17.96 -34.22 -9.51
C LYS A 95 -18.51 -34.83 -8.22
N LYS A 96 -17.66 -35.09 -7.22
CA LYS A 96 -18.07 -35.61 -5.90
C LYS A 96 -19.02 -34.66 -5.15
N GLU A 97 -18.77 -33.37 -5.22
CA GLU A 97 -19.68 -32.39 -4.60
C GLU A 97 -21.03 -32.32 -5.32
N PHE A 98 -21.05 -32.58 -6.63
CA PHE A 98 -22.29 -32.73 -7.40
C PHE A 98 -23.05 -34.03 -7.07
N GLU A 99 -22.40 -35.07 -6.56
CA GLU A 99 -23.06 -36.31 -6.12
C GLU A 99 -23.97 -36.08 -4.89
N GLU A 100 -23.81 -34.98 -4.15
CA GLU A 100 -24.72 -34.62 -3.06
C GLU A 100 -26.07 -34.06 -3.56
N TYR A 101 -26.17 -33.71 -4.84
CA TYR A 101 -27.37 -33.16 -5.44
C TYR A 101 -28.18 -34.26 -6.13
N SER A 102 -29.48 -34.29 -5.87
CA SER A 102 -30.41 -35.16 -6.59
C SER A 102 -30.83 -34.50 -7.90
N PHE A 103 -30.45 -35.07 -9.03
CA PHE A 103 -30.85 -34.59 -10.36
C PHE A 103 -32.07 -35.34 -10.89
N LEU A 104 -32.97 -34.63 -11.57
CA LEU A 104 -34.11 -35.19 -12.26
C LEU A 104 -33.62 -36.22 -13.29
N HIS A 105 -34.32 -37.35 -13.40
CA HIS A 105 -33.94 -38.35 -14.39
C HIS A 105 -33.94 -37.75 -15.80
N SER A 106 -32.82 -37.87 -16.53
CA SER A 106 -32.57 -37.21 -17.83
C SER A 106 -33.71 -37.35 -18.83
N LYS A 107 -34.30 -38.54 -18.97
CA LYS A 107 -35.47 -38.77 -19.84
C LYS A 107 -36.73 -37.99 -19.43
N LEU A 108 -36.98 -37.81 -18.13
CA LEU A 108 -38.10 -37.00 -17.66
C LEU A 108 -37.87 -35.51 -17.91
N GLU A 109 -36.63 -35.06 -17.76
CA GLU A 109 -36.25 -33.70 -18.11
C GLU A 109 -36.39 -33.44 -19.62
N GLU A 110 -35.85 -34.32 -20.46
CA GLU A 110 -35.92 -34.19 -21.92
C GLU A 110 -37.38 -34.08 -22.43
N GLU A 111 -38.28 -34.89 -21.88
CA GLU A 111 -39.67 -34.97 -22.34
C GLU A 111 -40.60 -33.95 -21.66
N PHE A 112 -40.32 -33.53 -20.41
CA PHE A 112 -41.27 -32.76 -19.58
C PHE A 112 -40.66 -31.56 -18.84
N LYS A 113 -39.53 -31.00 -19.31
CA LYS A 113 -38.87 -29.85 -18.65
C LYS A 113 -39.85 -28.71 -18.33
N GLU A 114 -40.61 -28.25 -19.33
CA GLU A 114 -41.56 -27.13 -19.18
C GLU A 114 -42.62 -27.44 -18.12
N PHE A 115 -43.11 -28.69 -18.08
CA PHE A 115 -44.06 -29.14 -17.07
C PHE A 115 -43.47 -29.08 -15.65
N PHE A 116 -42.24 -29.56 -15.47
CA PHE A 116 -41.59 -29.52 -14.15
C PHE A 116 -41.30 -28.09 -13.70
N GLU A 117 -40.86 -27.22 -14.61
CA GLU A 117 -40.59 -25.79 -14.34
C GLU A 117 -41.86 -25.02 -13.95
N GLU A 118 -43.00 -25.28 -14.61
CA GLU A 118 -44.22 -24.51 -14.39
C GLU A 118 -45.08 -25.05 -13.23
N TYR A 119 -45.10 -26.38 -13.04
CA TYR A 119 -46.10 -27.01 -12.16
C TYR A 119 -45.54 -27.69 -10.91
N THR A 120 -44.22 -27.87 -10.80
CA THR A 120 -43.56 -28.54 -9.65
C THR A 120 -42.57 -27.60 -8.94
N ASP A 121 -41.86 -28.10 -7.92
CA ASP A 121 -40.77 -27.37 -7.25
C ASP A 121 -39.38 -27.87 -7.67
N VAL A 122 -39.27 -28.68 -8.74
CA VAL A 122 -37.97 -29.00 -9.35
C VAL A 122 -37.33 -27.69 -9.80
N SER A 123 -36.13 -27.42 -9.29
CA SER A 123 -35.50 -26.11 -9.43
C SER A 123 -34.25 -26.19 -10.31
N GLU A 124 -33.93 -25.09 -10.99
CA GLU A 124 -32.61 -24.94 -11.57
C GLU A 124 -31.56 -24.83 -10.46
N LEU A 125 -30.37 -25.39 -10.70
CA LEU A 125 -29.27 -25.30 -9.77
C LEU A 125 -28.80 -23.84 -9.63
N ASP A 126 -28.83 -23.29 -8.41
CA ASP A 126 -28.33 -21.93 -8.17
C ASP A 126 -26.80 -21.92 -8.33
N MET A 127 -26.35 -21.45 -9.49
CA MET A 127 -24.93 -21.37 -9.81
C MET A 127 -24.13 -20.52 -8.84
N LYS A 128 -24.75 -19.54 -8.17
CA LYS A 128 -24.08 -18.75 -7.14
C LYS A 128 -23.82 -19.59 -5.89
N GLU A 129 -24.74 -20.46 -5.52
CA GLU A 129 -24.56 -21.40 -4.39
C GLU A 129 -23.53 -22.49 -4.74
N VAL A 130 -23.56 -23.04 -5.95
CA VAL A 130 -22.53 -23.96 -6.47
C VAL A 130 -21.14 -23.31 -6.35
N CYS A 131 -21.02 -22.07 -6.82
CA CYS A 131 -19.78 -21.30 -6.72
C CYS A 131 -19.30 -21.15 -5.27
N LYS A 132 -20.20 -20.86 -4.33
CA LYS A 132 -19.84 -20.70 -2.91
C LYS A 132 -19.45 -22.00 -2.23
N LYS A 133 -20.11 -23.11 -2.56
CA LYS A 133 -19.90 -24.41 -1.90
C LYS A 133 -18.74 -25.19 -2.48
N ILE A 134 -18.51 -25.10 -3.79
CA ILE A 134 -17.59 -25.98 -4.51
C ILE A 134 -16.37 -25.18 -5.01
N VAL A 135 -16.62 -24.16 -5.84
CA VAL A 135 -15.55 -23.43 -6.53
C VAL A 135 -14.73 -22.57 -5.57
N LEU A 136 -15.41 -21.88 -4.64
CA LEU A 136 -14.78 -20.96 -3.71
C LEU A 136 -13.80 -21.66 -2.75
N PRO A 137 -14.14 -22.78 -2.09
CA PRO A 137 -13.17 -23.52 -1.28
C PRO A 137 -11.95 -23.98 -2.07
N ALA A 138 -12.15 -24.42 -3.30
CA ALA A 138 -11.06 -24.91 -4.13
C ALA A 138 -10.09 -23.79 -4.57
N VAL A 139 -10.55 -22.56 -4.83
CA VAL A 139 -9.63 -21.42 -5.07
C VAL A 139 -8.97 -20.89 -3.79
N LYS A 140 -9.57 -21.11 -2.62
CA LYS A 140 -8.96 -20.76 -1.32
C LYS A 140 -7.80 -21.70 -0.98
N SER A 141 -7.90 -22.96 -1.38
CA SER A 141 -6.92 -24.02 -1.10
C SER A 141 -6.73 -24.91 -2.34
N PRO A 142 -6.08 -24.38 -3.40
CA PRO A 142 -5.92 -25.12 -4.64
C PRO A 142 -5.06 -26.38 -4.41
N PRO A 143 -5.34 -27.48 -5.13
CA PRO A 143 -4.57 -28.72 -5.02
C PRO A 143 -3.06 -28.51 -5.24
N GLU A 144 -2.24 -29.30 -4.54
CA GLU A 144 -0.77 -29.17 -4.60
C GLU A 144 -0.18 -29.40 -6.01
N GLU A 145 -0.88 -30.14 -6.85
CA GLU A 145 -0.49 -30.38 -8.25
C GLU A 145 -0.62 -29.11 -9.11
N GLU A 146 -1.57 -28.23 -8.80
CA GLU A 146 -1.72 -26.94 -9.47
C GLU A 146 -0.60 -25.97 -9.13
N LEU A 147 -0.10 -26.07 -7.90
CA LEU A 147 1.05 -25.31 -7.41
C LEU A 147 2.37 -25.70 -8.12
N ARG A 148 2.42 -26.85 -8.81
CA ARG A 148 3.64 -27.41 -9.43
C ARG A 148 3.70 -27.28 -10.96
N ARG A 149 2.64 -26.82 -11.64
CA ARG A 149 2.64 -26.70 -13.11
C ARG A 149 3.50 -25.51 -13.56
N GLU A 150 4.36 -25.73 -14.57
CA GLU A 150 5.30 -24.71 -15.08
C GLU A 150 4.62 -23.50 -15.74
N THR A 151 3.34 -23.60 -16.12
CA THR A 151 2.60 -22.53 -16.81
C THR A 151 1.18 -22.39 -16.28
N PHE A 152 0.85 -21.18 -15.83
CA PHE A 152 -0.43 -20.82 -15.21
C PHE A 152 -1.65 -21.02 -16.11
N LYS A 153 -1.48 -20.78 -17.41
CA LYS A 153 -2.52 -20.99 -18.43
C LYS A 153 -2.99 -22.45 -18.52
N ASN A 154 -2.22 -23.37 -17.94
CA ASN A 154 -2.54 -24.79 -17.87
C ASN A 154 -3.02 -25.21 -16.47
N THR A 155 -3.37 -24.27 -15.59
CA THR A 155 -4.01 -24.54 -14.29
C THR A 155 -5.51 -24.28 -14.38
N ILE A 156 -6.28 -24.84 -13.46
CA ILE A 156 -7.73 -24.69 -13.35
C ILE A 156 -8.15 -23.31 -12.84
N LEU A 157 -7.23 -22.66 -12.13
CA LEU A 157 -7.51 -21.50 -11.29
C LEU A 157 -8.08 -20.30 -12.08
N PRO A 158 -7.63 -19.99 -13.31
CA PRO A 158 -8.26 -18.98 -14.15
C PRO A 158 -9.73 -19.27 -14.45
N GLU A 159 -10.09 -20.53 -14.72
CA GLU A 159 -11.46 -20.92 -15.04
C GLU A 159 -12.36 -20.82 -13.82
N TYR A 160 -11.86 -21.25 -12.65
CA TYR A 160 -12.56 -21.15 -11.37
C TYR A 160 -12.86 -19.67 -11.06
N LEU A 161 -11.85 -18.81 -11.20
CA LEU A 161 -12.00 -17.39 -10.92
C LEU A 161 -12.90 -16.67 -11.93
N ARG A 162 -12.90 -17.09 -13.20
CA ARG A 162 -13.86 -16.56 -14.19
C ARG A 162 -15.29 -16.92 -13.80
N LEU A 163 -15.55 -18.15 -13.39
CA LEU A 163 -16.88 -18.56 -12.94
C LEU A 163 -17.34 -17.80 -11.69
N LEU A 164 -16.44 -17.63 -10.71
CA LEU A 164 -16.71 -16.81 -9.51
C LEU A 164 -17.00 -15.34 -9.88
N LYS A 165 -16.26 -14.77 -10.83
CA LYS A 165 -16.50 -13.42 -11.38
C LYS A 165 -17.89 -13.33 -12.02
N GLU A 166 -18.22 -14.22 -12.96
CA GLU A 166 -19.50 -14.23 -13.67
C GLU A 166 -20.70 -14.32 -12.72
N LYS A 167 -20.57 -15.06 -11.61
CA LYS A 167 -21.63 -15.22 -10.60
C LYS A 167 -21.55 -14.22 -9.44
N GLY A 168 -20.58 -13.30 -9.47
CA GLY A 168 -20.40 -12.26 -8.45
C GLY A 168 -20.12 -12.83 -7.05
N VAL A 169 -19.37 -13.93 -6.97
CA VAL A 169 -18.97 -14.59 -5.71
C VAL A 169 -17.54 -14.17 -5.35
N ALA A 170 -17.43 -13.06 -4.62
CA ALA A 170 -16.15 -12.52 -4.17
C ALA A 170 -15.84 -12.92 -2.72
N ASP A 171 -14.56 -13.19 -2.43
CA ASP A 171 -14.05 -13.48 -1.09
C ASP A 171 -12.58 -13.03 -0.98
N ARG A 172 -12.14 -12.71 0.23
CA ARG A 172 -10.80 -12.17 0.50
C ARG A 172 -9.71 -13.24 0.62
N ASP A 173 -10.08 -14.49 0.87
CA ASP A 173 -9.13 -15.58 1.10
C ASP A 173 -8.78 -16.33 -0.20
N ILE A 174 -9.30 -15.85 -1.34
CA ILE A 174 -9.03 -16.41 -2.66
C ILE A 174 -7.52 -16.38 -2.93
N ARG A 175 -6.96 -17.50 -3.39
CA ARG A 175 -5.58 -17.53 -3.89
C ARG A 175 -5.54 -17.07 -5.34
N VAL A 176 -4.62 -16.17 -5.64
CA VAL A 176 -4.34 -15.67 -6.98
C VAL A 176 -2.87 -15.86 -7.32
N GLN A 177 -2.59 -16.00 -8.60
CA GLN A 177 -1.23 -15.99 -9.09
C GLN A 177 -0.73 -14.56 -9.23
N THR A 178 0.50 -14.34 -8.78
CA THR A 178 1.23 -13.09 -8.95
C THR A 178 1.96 -13.06 -10.30
N LYS A 179 2.46 -11.89 -10.70
CA LYS A 179 3.35 -11.74 -11.86
C LYS A 179 4.66 -12.52 -11.76
N SER A 180 5.10 -12.88 -10.55
CA SER A 180 6.27 -13.74 -10.35
C SER A 180 5.94 -15.23 -10.46
N GLY A 181 4.67 -15.58 -10.66
CA GLY A 181 4.19 -16.97 -10.76
C GLY A 181 3.80 -17.60 -9.42
N GLU A 182 3.99 -16.90 -8.29
CA GLU A 182 3.64 -17.41 -6.96
C GLU A 182 2.14 -17.37 -6.71
N LEU A 183 1.59 -18.34 -5.97
CA LEU A 183 0.21 -18.26 -5.46
C LEU A 183 0.19 -17.55 -4.10
N ARG A 184 -0.58 -16.46 -4.00
CA ARG A 184 -0.75 -15.66 -2.78
C ARG A 184 -2.22 -15.39 -2.50
N SER A 185 -2.54 -15.05 -1.26
CA SER A 185 -3.87 -14.56 -0.93
C SER A 185 -4.13 -13.24 -1.67
N ILE A 186 -5.35 -13.06 -2.17
CA ILE A 186 -5.72 -11.87 -2.95
C ILE A 186 -5.65 -10.61 -2.10
N ASP A 187 -5.99 -10.68 -0.82
CA ASP A 187 -5.90 -9.56 0.13
C ASP A 187 -4.46 -9.18 0.53
N GLU A 188 -3.49 -10.06 0.28
CA GLU A 188 -2.06 -9.80 0.45
C GLU A 188 -1.42 -9.22 -0.82
N THR A 189 -2.10 -9.33 -1.95
CA THR A 189 -1.62 -8.99 -3.30
C THR A 189 -2.04 -7.56 -3.70
N TYR A 190 -1.30 -6.97 -4.63
CA TYR A 190 -1.64 -5.67 -5.21
C TYR A 190 -2.18 -5.81 -6.63
N MET A 191 -3.12 -4.94 -6.98
CA MET A 191 -3.68 -4.88 -8.32
C MET A 191 -2.65 -4.36 -9.32
N SER A 192 -2.50 -5.06 -10.43
CA SER A 192 -1.54 -4.71 -11.47
C SER A 192 -2.08 -3.64 -12.41
N LYS A 193 -1.19 -2.92 -13.12
CA LYS A 193 -1.58 -1.87 -14.07
C LYS A 193 -2.57 -2.33 -15.15
N GLU A 194 -2.56 -3.61 -15.52
CA GLU A 194 -3.46 -4.20 -16.52
C GLU A 194 -4.94 -4.19 -16.10
N TYR A 195 -5.20 -3.96 -14.81
CA TYR A 195 -6.53 -3.84 -14.23
C TYR A 195 -6.93 -2.38 -13.95
N ASN A 196 -6.14 -1.39 -14.41
CA ASN A 196 -6.41 0.05 -14.22
C ASN A 196 -6.55 0.53 -12.74
N PRO A 197 -5.61 0.22 -11.84
CA PRO A 197 -5.65 0.73 -10.46
C PRO A 197 -5.40 2.25 -10.42
N GLU A 198 -5.88 2.90 -9.35
CA GLU A 198 -5.62 4.32 -9.05
C GLU A 198 -4.12 4.65 -9.00
N ILE A 199 -3.34 3.76 -8.36
CA ILE A 199 -1.89 3.91 -8.15
C ILE A 199 -1.22 2.56 -8.40
N THR A 200 0.00 2.60 -8.95
CA THR A 200 0.84 1.41 -9.08
C THR A 200 2.32 1.73 -8.87
N TRP A 201 3.01 0.87 -8.12
CA TRP A 201 4.46 0.89 -7.94
C TRP A 201 5.12 -0.32 -8.64
N GLU A 202 4.49 -0.87 -9.67
CA GLU A 202 4.90 -2.13 -10.32
C GLU A 202 6.34 -2.11 -10.84
N LYS A 203 6.81 -0.97 -11.37
CA LYS A 203 8.21 -0.79 -11.80
C LYS A 203 9.23 -0.90 -10.67
N HIS A 204 8.78 -0.84 -9.42
CA HIS A 204 9.60 -0.85 -8.22
C HIS A 204 9.22 -2.01 -7.28
N SER A 205 8.45 -3.00 -7.77
CA SER A 205 7.89 -4.11 -6.97
C SER A 205 8.91 -4.79 -6.07
N ASP A 206 10.09 -5.08 -6.62
CA ASP A 206 11.15 -5.82 -5.92
C ASP A 206 11.74 -4.98 -4.79
N LEU A 207 11.88 -3.68 -5.02
CA LEU A 207 12.41 -2.72 -4.06
C LEU A 207 11.47 -2.54 -2.86
N VAL A 208 10.16 -2.55 -3.09
CA VAL A 208 9.15 -2.40 -2.02
C VAL A 208 8.65 -3.74 -1.48
N GLY A 209 9.05 -4.85 -2.10
CA GLY A 209 8.58 -6.21 -1.83
C GLY A 209 7.06 -6.32 -1.93
N ILE A 210 6.50 -5.87 -3.05
CA ILE A 210 5.08 -6.02 -3.41
C ILE A 210 4.94 -7.11 -4.46
N SER A 211 3.93 -7.97 -4.31
CA SER A 211 3.49 -8.88 -5.35
C SER A 211 2.25 -8.34 -6.04
N TYR A 212 2.29 -8.27 -7.37
CA TYR A 212 1.16 -7.85 -8.21
C TYR A 212 0.45 -9.07 -8.79
N ILE A 213 -0.88 -9.03 -8.92
CA ILE A 213 -1.66 -10.09 -9.56
C ILE A 213 -1.27 -10.24 -11.05
N SER A 214 -1.24 -11.48 -11.56
CA SER A 214 -0.91 -11.77 -12.96
C SER A 214 -1.92 -11.13 -13.93
N ALA A 215 -1.48 -10.75 -15.12
CA ALA A 215 -2.36 -10.27 -16.20
C ALA A 215 -3.08 -11.42 -16.93
N ASP A 216 -2.65 -12.68 -16.71
CA ASP A 216 -3.17 -13.85 -17.42
C ASP A 216 -4.69 -14.05 -17.26
N TYR A 217 -5.28 -13.60 -16.14
CA TYR A 217 -6.73 -13.65 -15.93
C TYR A 217 -7.51 -12.76 -16.91
N VAL A 218 -6.99 -11.58 -17.22
CA VAL A 218 -7.63 -10.62 -18.13
C VAL A 218 -7.41 -11.04 -19.58
N ASP A 219 -6.24 -11.57 -19.92
CA ASP A 219 -5.92 -11.99 -21.29
C ASP A 219 -6.88 -13.08 -21.81
N GLY A 220 -7.41 -13.93 -20.92
CA GLY A 220 -8.32 -15.02 -21.27
C GLY A 220 -9.76 -14.59 -21.60
N ASP A 221 -10.26 -13.53 -20.96
CA ASP A 221 -11.67 -13.09 -21.03
C ASP A 221 -11.84 -11.70 -21.69
N ARG A 222 -10.75 -10.91 -21.76
CA ARG A 222 -10.69 -9.54 -22.30
C ARG A 222 -11.64 -8.51 -21.68
N ASP A 223 -12.35 -8.87 -20.61
CA ASP A 223 -13.22 -7.99 -19.83
C ASP A 223 -12.47 -7.39 -18.62
N VAL A 224 -11.68 -6.36 -18.90
CA VAL A 224 -10.85 -5.65 -17.90
C VAL A 224 -11.71 -5.03 -16.79
N GLU A 225 -12.83 -4.40 -17.14
CA GLU A 225 -13.70 -3.70 -16.19
C GLU A 225 -14.38 -4.69 -15.23
N GLY A 226 -14.93 -5.78 -15.74
CA GLY A 226 -15.52 -6.81 -14.88
C GLY A 226 -14.49 -7.49 -13.98
N TRP A 227 -13.26 -7.67 -14.45
CA TRP A 227 -12.16 -8.17 -13.61
C TRP A 227 -11.76 -7.18 -12.52
N HIS A 228 -11.64 -5.90 -12.86
CA HIS A 228 -11.37 -4.84 -11.88
C HIS A 228 -12.43 -4.83 -10.77
N ASP A 229 -13.71 -4.89 -11.14
CA ASP A 229 -14.83 -4.86 -10.19
C ASP A 229 -14.86 -6.11 -9.30
N PHE A 230 -14.68 -7.29 -9.87
CA PHE A 230 -14.61 -8.54 -9.13
C PHE A 230 -13.45 -8.55 -8.13
N ILE A 231 -12.22 -8.29 -8.59
CA ILE A 231 -11.01 -8.34 -7.76
C ILE A 231 -11.05 -7.23 -6.68
N SER A 232 -11.61 -6.07 -7.00
CA SER A 232 -11.86 -5.00 -6.01
C SER A 232 -12.79 -5.46 -4.88
N ASN A 233 -13.81 -6.26 -5.19
CA ASN A 233 -14.72 -6.84 -4.21
C ASN A 233 -14.04 -7.90 -3.33
N CYS A 234 -12.98 -8.56 -3.83
CA CYS A 234 -12.14 -9.50 -3.10
C CYS A 234 -11.10 -8.83 -2.17
N LYS A 235 -11.15 -7.51 -1.96
CA LYS A 235 -10.25 -6.78 -1.03
C LYS A 235 -8.77 -6.77 -1.40
N ILE A 236 -8.44 -6.92 -2.69
CA ILE A 236 -7.08 -6.67 -3.18
C ILE A 236 -6.62 -5.23 -2.81
N LYS A 237 -5.31 -5.02 -2.70
CA LYS A 237 -4.74 -3.69 -2.45
C LYS A 237 -4.54 -2.93 -3.77
N TRP A 238 -5.07 -1.72 -3.88
CA TRP A 238 -4.98 -0.94 -5.12
C TRP A 238 -5.22 0.56 -4.96
N ARG A 239 -5.70 0.99 -3.79
CA ARG A 239 -6.02 2.39 -3.51
C ARG A 239 -4.85 3.08 -2.84
N GLU A 240 -4.83 4.42 -2.89
CA GLU A 240 -3.79 5.23 -2.23
C GLU A 240 -3.58 4.85 -0.75
N ARG A 241 -4.67 4.55 -0.03
CA ARG A 241 -4.61 4.15 1.38
C ARG A 241 -3.76 2.90 1.61
N ASP A 242 -3.76 1.94 0.69
CA ASP A 242 -3.06 0.66 0.86
C ASP A 242 -1.54 0.90 0.71
N TYR A 243 -1.17 1.74 -0.27
CA TYR A 243 0.20 2.20 -0.46
C TYR A 243 0.69 3.10 0.69
N ARG A 244 -0.20 3.93 1.27
CA ARG A 244 0.13 4.70 2.47
C ARG A 244 0.46 3.80 3.65
N VAL A 245 -0.38 2.80 3.91
CA VAL A 245 -0.15 1.80 4.98
C VAL A 245 1.19 1.07 4.75
N LEU A 246 1.50 0.69 3.51
CA LEU A 246 2.79 0.10 3.16
C LEU A 246 3.95 1.08 3.40
N ALA A 247 3.79 2.34 3.01
CA ALA A 247 4.81 3.36 3.20
C ALA A 247 5.12 3.57 4.69
N GLU A 248 4.08 3.73 5.50
CA GLU A 248 4.16 3.94 6.96
C GLU A 248 4.79 2.75 7.69
N ASN A 249 4.32 1.53 7.39
CA ASN A 249 4.67 0.33 8.17
C ASN A 249 5.89 -0.43 7.66
N LYS A 250 6.32 -0.21 6.40
CA LYS A 250 7.42 -0.97 5.80
C LYS A 250 8.46 -0.05 5.17
N ILE A 251 8.07 0.82 4.26
CA ILE A 251 9.05 1.57 3.45
C ILE A 251 9.84 2.57 4.29
N LEU A 252 9.19 3.27 5.21
CA LEU A 252 9.90 4.19 6.11
C LEU A 252 10.91 3.48 7.01
N ASP A 253 10.66 2.23 7.38
CA ASP A 253 11.62 1.41 8.12
C ASP A 253 12.79 0.98 7.24
N VAL A 254 12.53 0.58 5.99
CA VAL A 254 13.58 0.32 5.01
C VAL A 254 14.45 1.57 4.84
N ILE A 255 13.86 2.72 4.52
CA ILE A 255 14.56 4.00 4.39
C ILE A 255 15.34 4.32 5.68
N GLY A 256 14.73 4.12 6.85
CA GLY A 256 15.34 4.39 8.15
C GLY A 256 16.56 3.51 8.47
N ASN A 257 16.60 2.30 7.89
CA ASN A 257 17.67 1.32 8.06
C ASN A 257 18.70 1.31 6.93
N LEU A 258 18.47 2.05 5.83
CA LEU A 258 19.50 2.24 4.81
C LEU A 258 20.73 2.89 5.43
N THR A 259 21.91 2.34 5.12
CA THR A 259 23.20 2.94 5.48
C THR A 259 24.09 3.03 4.25
N GLU A 260 25.14 3.84 4.32
CA GLU A 260 26.14 3.95 3.24
C GLU A 260 26.74 2.60 2.80
N LYS A 261 26.70 1.57 3.66
CA LYS A 261 27.22 0.23 3.37
C LYS A 261 26.19 -0.75 2.79
N SER A 262 24.90 -0.45 2.92
CA SER A 262 23.80 -1.41 2.66
C SER A 262 22.75 -0.93 1.66
N GLY A 263 22.70 0.37 1.34
CA GLY A 263 21.73 0.94 0.41
C GLY A 263 22.38 1.62 -0.79
N SER A 264 21.72 1.58 -1.95
CA SER A 264 22.12 2.40 -3.10
C SER A 264 21.49 3.80 -3.05
N ARG A 265 22.13 4.78 -3.70
CA ARG A 265 21.61 6.16 -3.78
C ARG A 265 20.29 6.19 -4.55
N GLU A 266 20.21 5.41 -5.61
CA GLU A 266 19.05 5.26 -6.48
C GLU A 266 17.87 4.66 -5.71
N GLU A 267 18.12 3.66 -4.87
CA GLU A 267 17.12 3.08 -3.96
C GLU A 267 16.58 4.11 -2.98
N LEU A 268 17.46 4.85 -2.29
CA LEU A 268 17.03 5.88 -1.35
C LEU A 268 16.16 6.95 -2.02
N LEU A 269 16.60 7.45 -3.19
CA LEU A 269 15.85 8.43 -3.98
C LEU A 269 14.48 7.88 -4.39
N THR A 270 14.44 6.65 -4.90
CA THR A 270 13.20 5.99 -5.37
C THR A 270 12.22 5.78 -4.21
N LEU A 271 12.66 5.16 -3.11
CA LEU A 271 11.81 4.92 -1.94
C LEU A 271 11.28 6.22 -1.33
N THR A 272 12.12 7.26 -1.26
CA THR A 272 11.70 8.58 -0.76
C THR A 272 10.64 9.22 -1.65
N LYS A 273 10.78 9.11 -2.98
CA LYS A 273 9.77 9.58 -3.95
C LYS A 273 8.45 8.83 -3.83
N LEU A 274 8.49 7.50 -3.79
CA LEU A 274 7.30 6.66 -3.61
C LEU A 274 6.59 7.01 -2.29
N THR A 275 7.35 7.19 -1.21
CA THR A 275 6.82 7.60 0.09
C THR A 275 6.16 8.96 0.02
N LYS A 276 6.80 10.00 -0.55
CA LYS A 276 6.20 11.34 -0.69
C LYS A 276 4.86 11.30 -1.43
N ALA A 277 4.75 10.46 -2.46
CA ALA A 277 3.56 10.40 -3.31
C ALA A 277 2.28 10.00 -2.56
N VAL A 278 2.39 9.13 -1.54
CA VAL A 278 1.23 8.60 -0.78
C VAL A 278 1.21 9.03 0.68
N LEU A 279 2.35 9.53 1.18
CA LEU A 279 2.56 9.97 2.55
C LEU A 279 3.38 11.29 2.56
N PRO A 280 2.73 12.44 2.32
CA PRO A 280 3.42 13.73 2.19
C PRO A 280 3.95 14.30 3.52
N LYS A 281 3.55 13.72 4.66
CA LYS A 281 3.98 14.13 6.00
C LYS A 281 4.32 12.90 6.86
N PRO A 282 5.43 12.19 6.60
CA PRO A 282 5.81 11.00 7.35
C PRO A 282 6.04 11.23 8.84
N GLY A 283 6.39 12.46 9.27
CA GLY A 283 6.51 12.79 10.70
C GLY A 283 7.65 12.07 11.43
N ARG A 284 8.61 11.50 10.69
CA ARG A 284 9.75 10.75 11.24
C ARG A 284 11.03 11.06 10.49
N LYS A 285 12.13 10.97 11.22
CA LYS A 285 13.48 11.14 10.68
C LYS A 285 13.83 9.96 9.76
N ILE A 286 14.34 10.28 8.58
CA ILE A 286 14.73 9.33 7.54
C ILE A 286 16.18 9.57 7.12
N TRP A 287 16.76 8.63 6.40
CA TRP A 287 17.98 8.93 5.65
C TRP A 287 17.65 9.77 4.41
N VAL A 288 18.55 10.68 4.05
CA VAL A 288 18.44 11.55 2.89
C VAL A 288 19.79 11.66 2.18
N LEU A 289 19.75 11.99 0.90
CA LEU A 289 20.94 12.25 0.10
C LEU A 289 21.35 13.73 0.25
N THR A 290 22.64 13.98 0.44
CA THR A 290 23.20 15.34 0.48
C THR A 290 23.70 15.79 -0.89
N LYS A 291 24.01 17.09 -1.03
CA LYS A 291 24.56 17.70 -2.25
C LYS A 291 25.86 17.03 -2.70
N GLU A 292 26.64 16.52 -1.75
CA GLU A 292 27.88 15.75 -1.95
C GLU A 292 27.61 14.25 -2.21
N GLU A 293 26.35 13.88 -2.44
CA GLU A 293 25.89 12.51 -2.71
C GLU A 293 26.21 11.51 -1.58
N LYS A 294 26.25 11.99 -0.34
CA LYS A 294 26.39 11.15 0.86
C LYS A 294 25.03 10.92 1.49
N MET A 295 24.89 9.82 2.22
CA MET A 295 23.66 9.56 2.99
C MET A 295 23.83 10.16 4.39
N ARG A 296 22.87 10.97 4.82
CA ARG A 296 22.82 11.55 6.16
C ARG A 296 21.44 11.42 6.77
N ARG A 297 21.35 11.51 8.10
CA ARG A 297 20.05 11.59 8.76
C ARG A 297 19.42 12.95 8.44
N SER A 298 18.12 12.95 8.21
CA SER A 298 17.38 14.16 7.81
C SER A 298 17.52 15.31 8.82
N ASP A 299 17.57 15.01 10.12
CA ASP A 299 17.75 16.02 11.19
C ASP A 299 19.18 16.58 11.30
N GLU A 300 20.09 16.04 10.49
CA GLU A 300 21.48 16.46 10.39
C GLU A 300 21.79 17.36 9.21
N VAL A 301 20.79 17.63 8.36
CA VAL A 301 20.96 18.27 7.05
C VAL A 301 20.16 19.59 7.01
N PHE A 302 20.73 20.61 6.37
CA PHE A 302 20.02 21.84 6.02
C PHE A 302 19.40 21.75 4.62
N PHE A 303 18.33 22.49 4.41
CA PHE A 303 17.85 22.74 3.05
C PHE A 303 18.87 23.55 2.23
N THR A 304 19.01 23.23 0.94
CA THR A 304 19.67 24.10 -0.04
C THR A 304 18.77 25.26 -0.44
N GLU A 305 19.34 26.30 -1.04
CA GLU A 305 18.64 27.46 -1.59
C GLU A 305 17.53 27.05 -2.57
N ASP A 306 17.72 25.96 -3.33
CA ASP A 306 16.75 25.42 -4.29
C ASP A 306 15.38 25.06 -3.63
N TYR A 307 15.36 24.77 -2.32
CA TYR A 307 14.13 24.50 -1.59
C TYR A 307 13.48 25.76 -1.01
N GLY A 308 14.15 26.92 -1.06
CA GLY A 308 13.70 28.17 -0.44
C GLY A 308 13.53 28.07 1.08
N PRO A 309 14.60 27.77 1.84
CA PRO A 309 14.54 27.73 3.30
C PRO A 309 14.29 29.12 3.91
N LYS A 310 13.98 29.15 5.20
CA LYS A 310 13.86 30.42 5.95
C LYS A 310 15.22 31.10 6.14
N GLU A 311 16.26 30.32 6.39
CA GLU A 311 17.65 30.77 6.49
C GLU A 311 18.49 30.03 5.45
N ASN A 312 19.13 30.76 4.55
CA ASN A 312 20.01 30.23 3.52
C ASN A 312 21.43 30.00 4.07
N TRP A 313 21.59 28.90 4.82
CA TRP A 313 22.89 28.46 5.32
C TRP A 313 23.87 28.08 4.20
N GLU A 314 23.38 27.74 3.00
CA GLU A 314 24.20 27.33 1.86
C GLU A 314 24.99 28.50 1.26
N LYS A 315 24.44 29.72 1.30
CA LYS A 315 25.13 30.93 0.83
C LYS A 315 26.52 31.12 1.44
N ASN A 316 26.70 30.63 2.67
CA ASN A 316 27.96 30.65 3.40
C ASN A 316 28.37 29.23 3.83
N GLU A 317 28.23 28.25 2.92
CA GLU A 317 28.39 26.81 3.20
C GLU A 317 29.73 26.45 3.89
N LYS A 318 30.82 27.17 3.59
CA LYS A 318 32.14 26.93 4.21
C LYS A 318 32.20 27.15 5.72
N TYR A 319 31.24 27.88 6.30
CA TYR A 319 31.10 28.09 7.74
C TYR A 319 29.92 27.31 8.34
N SER A 320 29.19 26.56 7.51
CA SER A 320 28.07 25.75 7.97
C SER A 320 28.57 24.52 8.74
N PRO A 321 27.99 24.20 9.90
CA PRO A 321 28.33 22.99 10.66
C PRO A 321 27.71 21.71 10.08
N ARG A 322 26.96 21.80 8.98
CA ARG A 322 26.16 20.68 8.44
C ARG A 322 26.16 20.66 6.91
N GLU A 323 25.91 19.46 6.38
CA GLU A 323 25.71 19.21 4.96
C GLU A 323 24.31 19.69 4.50
N PHE A 324 24.13 19.75 3.18
CA PHE A 324 22.95 20.30 2.54
C PHE A 324 22.18 19.25 1.73
N LEU A 325 20.86 19.35 1.71
CA LEU A 325 19.97 18.39 1.05
C LEU A 325 20.17 18.37 -0.47
N SER A 326 20.30 17.19 -1.07
CA SER A 326 20.53 17.07 -2.51
C SER A 326 19.38 17.66 -3.34
N ARG A 327 19.71 18.36 -4.43
CA ARG A 327 18.72 18.75 -5.46
C ARG A 327 18.20 17.57 -6.29
N ALA A 328 18.73 16.35 -6.11
CA ALA A 328 18.29 15.17 -6.84
C ALA A 328 16.79 14.85 -6.64
N TYR A 329 16.21 15.21 -5.49
CA TYR A 329 14.78 15.07 -5.24
C TYR A 329 13.92 16.02 -6.07
N LEU A 330 14.45 17.19 -6.44
CA LEU A 330 13.75 18.22 -7.20
C LEU A 330 13.63 17.93 -8.71
N LYS A 331 14.23 16.84 -9.20
CA LYS A 331 14.09 16.44 -10.62
C LYS A 331 12.63 16.17 -11.01
N GLU A 332 11.80 15.79 -10.04
CA GLU A 332 10.38 15.49 -10.23
C GLU A 332 9.56 16.20 -9.15
N GLY A 333 8.67 17.11 -9.56
CA GLY A 333 7.78 17.84 -8.66
C GLY A 333 8.26 19.25 -8.28
N ASN A 334 7.49 19.93 -7.43
CA ASN A 334 7.75 21.30 -7.00
C ASN A 334 8.56 21.35 -5.70
N SER A 335 9.47 22.32 -5.58
CA SER A 335 10.31 22.56 -4.41
C SER A 335 9.50 22.77 -3.13
N GLU A 336 8.33 23.42 -3.20
CA GLU A 336 7.50 23.66 -2.01
C GLU A 336 6.96 22.36 -1.40
N GLU A 337 6.50 21.42 -2.23
CA GLU A 337 6.01 20.13 -1.75
C GLU A 337 7.13 19.29 -1.14
N TRP A 338 8.31 19.30 -1.76
CA TRP A 338 9.47 18.63 -1.23
C TRP A 338 9.96 19.25 0.07
N ARG A 339 10.00 20.58 0.17
CA ARG A 339 10.31 21.29 1.42
C ARG A 339 9.35 20.87 2.53
N ARG A 340 8.04 20.82 2.25
CA ARG A 340 7.04 20.39 3.23
C ARG A 340 7.23 18.94 3.67
N PHE A 341 7.53 18.04 2.73
CA PHE A 341 7.83 16.63 3.02
C PHE A 341 9.06 16.51 3.93
N PHE A 342 10.20 17.07 3.51
CA PHE A 342 11.45 16.96 4.25
C PHE A 342 11.44 17.69 5.59
N LYS A 343 10.69 18.79 5.70
CA LYS A 343 10.48 19.47 6.98
C LYS A 343 9.74 18.57 7.97
N SER A 344 8.78 17.78 7.51
CA SER A 344 8.12 16.77 8.36
C SER A 344 9.04 15.60 8.74
N CYS A 345 10.19 15.48 8.06
CA CYS A 345 11.27 14.56 8.40
C CYS A 345 12.38 15.22 9.22
N ASP A 346 12.18 16.43 9.78
CA ASP A 346 13.19 17.20 10.53
C ASP A 346 14.37 17.79 9.74
N VAL A 347 14.31 17.85 8.40
CA VAL A 347 15.31 18.66 7.65
C VAL A 347 15.21 20.12 8.08
N ARG A 348 16.36 20.73 8.36
CA ARG A 348 16.41 22.03 9.05
C ARG A 348 16.23 23.20 8.08
N GLU A 349 15.28 24.07 8.40
CA GLU A 349 15.15 25.40 7.78
C GLU A 349 15.96 26.48 8.51
N GLU A 350 16.33 26.23 9.77
CA GLU A 350 16.92 27.22 10.68
C GLU A 350 18.05 26.60 11.52
N GLY A 351 19.10 27.38 11.76
CA GLY A 351 20.20 26.97 12.63
C GLY A 351 19.85 27.12 14.11
N LYS A 352 20.44 26.25 14.94
CA LYS A 352 20.39 26.33 16.40
C LYS A 352 21.46 27.31 16.91
N PRO A 353 21.38 27.79 18.16
CA PRO A 353 22.38 28.68 18.74
C PRO A 353 23.82 28.18 18.59
N ASN A 354 24.06 26.88 18.80
CA ASN A 354 25.38 26.28 18.62
C ASN A 354 25.86 26.28 17.15
N HIS A 355 24.95 26.25 16.17
CA HIS A 355 25.32 26.41 14.76
C HIS A 355 25.73 27.85 14.44
N VAL A 356 25.06 28.83 15.06
CA VAL A 356 25.39 30.26 14.93
C VAL A 356 26.75 30.57 15.56
N GLY A 357 27.03 30.03 16.75
CA GLY A 357 28.33 30.17 17.42
C GLY A 357 29.47 29.62 16.55
N TYR A 358 29.36 28.35 16.12
CA TYR A 358 30.34 27.73 15.22
C TYR A 358 30.58 28.55 13.95
N PHE A 359 29.49 29.01 13.31
CA PHE A 359 29.59 29.85 12.12
C PHE A 359 30.39 31.13 12.40
N ALA A 360 30.05 31.83 13.49
CA ALA A 360 30.67 33.10 13.84
C ALA A 360 32.17 32.94 14.13
N GLU A 361 32.55 31.87 14.82
CA GLU A 361 33.94 31.54 15.11
C GLU A 361 34.76 31.31 13.83
N GLN A 362 34.27 30.45 12.93
CA GLN A 362 34.96 30.16 11.66
C GLN A 362 35.03 31.41 10.77
N PHE A 363 33.95 32.18 10.69
CA PHE A 363 33.91 33.44 9.95
C PHE A 363 34.91 34.45 10.52
N THR A 364 34.93 34.63 11.85
CA THR A 364 35.83 35.57 12.53
C THR A 364 37.29 35.20 12.30
N LYS A 365 37.63 33.91 12.47
CA LYS A 365 38.99 33.41 12.26
C LYS A 365 39.50 33.74 10.86
N GLU A 366 38.74 33.39 9.81
CA GLU A 366 39.16 33.69 8.43
C GLU A 366 39.32 35.20 8.19
N ARG A 367 38.40 36.02 8.70
CA ARG A 367 38.47 37.49 8.52
C ARG A 367 39.67 38.11 9.23
N LEU A 368 40.01 37.62 10.42
CA LEU A 368 41.19 38.06 11.16
C LEU A 368 42.49 37.59 10.49
N GLU A 369 42.55 36.34 9.99
CA GLU A 369 43.68 35.81 9.21
C GLU A 369 43.93 36.65 7.95
N GLN A 370 42.88 37.00 7.19
CA GLN A 370 42.97 37.90 6.03
C GLN A 370 43.54 39.28 6.39
N LYS A 371 43.44 39.66 7.66
CA LYS A 371 43.92 40.93 8.19
C LYS A 371 45.24 40.74 8.94
N GLY A 372 45.95 39.63 8.79
CA GLY A 372 47.30 39.43 9.31
C GLY A 372 47.36 39.05 10.79
N TYR A 373 46.25 38.61 11.39
CA TYR A 373 46.30 37.89 12.67
C TYR A 373 46.78 36.45 12.42
N THR A 374 47.55 35.89 13.35
CA THR A 374 48.16 34.54 13.19
C THR A 374 48.20 33.77 14.50
N GLY A 375 48.43 32.45 14.44
CA GLY A 375 48.65 31.62 15.62
C GLY A 375 47.41 31.47 16.51
N PHE A 376 46.26 31.15 15.90
CA PHE A 376 45.01 30.94 16.61
C PHE A 376 45.05 29.66 17.45
N ASP A 377 44.96 29.82 18.76
CA ASP A 377 44.83 28.73 19.74
C ASP A 377 43.50 28.86 20.50
N GLU A 378 42.83 27.74 20.80
CA GLU A 378 41.53 27.71 21.49
C GLU A 378 41.60 28.12 22.97
N GLY A 379 40.55 28.77 23.45
CA GLY A 379 40.49 29.45 24.75
C GLY A 379 39.29 29.11 25.66
N GLU A 380 38.37 28.22 25.25
CA GLU A 380 37.02 28.03 25.86
C GLU A 380 36.97 28.01 27.40
N LYS A 381 38.06 27.58 28.07
CA LYS A 381 38.13 27.49 29.53
C LYS A 381 38.56 28.77 30.24
N GLU A 382 38.88 29.85 29.54
CA GLU A 382 39.51 31.03 30.14
C GLU A 382 38.66 32.31 30.03
N GLY A 383 37.57 32.32 29.26
CA GLY A 383 36.70 33.51 29.11
C GLY A 383 36.90 34.26 27.79
N PHE A 384 37.44 33.58 26.81
CA PHE A 384 37.58 33.96 25.40
C PHE A 384 37.50 32.68 24.56
N ASP A 385 37.28 32.80 23.24
CA ASP A 385 37.18 31.65 22.33
C ASP A 385 38.52 31.30 21.70
N PHE A 386 39.30 32.30 21.29
CA PHE A 386 40.65 32.11 20.72
C PHE A 386 41.65 33.14 21.24
N LYS A 387 42.92 32.75 21.34
CA LYS A 387 44.04 33.69 21.41
C LYS A 387 44.78 33.71 20.09
N ALA A 388 45.33 34.86 19.70
CA ALA A 388 46.08 35.02 18.47
C ALA A 388 47.15 36.11 18.63
N LYS A 389 48.04 36.22 17.65
CA LYS A 389 48.93 37.37 17.49
C LYS A 389 48.35 38.36 16.51
N ASN A 390 48.27 39.63 16.90
CA ASN A 390 47.87 40.72 16.02
C ASN A 390 48.97 41.06 14.99
N ARG A 391 48.72 42.06 14.13
CA ARG A 391 49.68 42.52 13.09
C ARG A 391 51.03 42.99 13.63
N ARG A 392 51.08 43.40 14.91
CA ARG A 392 52.31 43.85 15.59
C ARG A 392 53.04 42.70 16.28
N GLY A 393 52.49 41.48 16.23
CA GLY A 393 53.01 40.31 16.92
C GLY A 393 52.61 40.24 18.39
N GLU A 394 51.72 41.11 18.86
CA GLU A 394 51.23 41.15 20.24
C GLU A 394 50.12 40.13 20.42
N GLU A 395 50.10 39.47 21.59
CA GLU A 395 49.03 38.54 21.94
C GLU A 395 47.73 39.29 22.22
N VAL A 396 46.64 38.78 21.65
CA VAL A 396 45.27 39.24 21.89
C VAL A 396 44.37 38.06 22.22
N TYR A 397 43.37 38.31 23.06
CA TYR A 397 42.33 37.36 23.46
C TYR A 397 41.04 37.77 22.76
N ILE A 398 40.40 36.83 22.06
CA ILE A 398 39.27 37.08 21.17
C ILE A 398 38.07 36.29 21.67
N GLU A 399 37.01 37.00 22.00
CA GLU A 399 35.67 36.44 22.26
C GLU A 399 34.77 36.74 21.06
N VAL A 400 34.07 35.72 20.58
CA VAL A 400 33.24 35.76 19.38
C VAL A 400 31.77 35.64 19.76
N LYS A 401 30.96 36.56 19.26
CA LYS A 401 29.51 36.55 19.44
C LYS A 401 28.80 36.48 18.11
N GLY A 402 28.17 35.34 17.83
CA GLY A 402 27.34 35.13 16.66
C GLY A 402 25.87 35.42 16.94
N MET A 403 25.20 36.13 16.02
CA MET A 403 23.77 36.41 16.13
C MET A 403 23.08 36.45 14.77
N LYS A 404 21.76 36.19 14.76
CA LYS A 404 20.93 36.19 13.54
C LYS A 404 20.40 37.58 13.18
N SER A 405 20.19 38.45 14.17
CA SER A 405 19.73 39.83 14.05
C SER A 405 20.81 40.81 14.48
N GLU A 406 20.55 42.12 14.38
CA GLU A 406 21.43 43.15 14.93
C GLU A 406 20.88 43.67 16.25
N ASP A 407 21.29 43.07 17.35
CA ASP A 407 20.88 43.45 18.70
C ASP A 407 22.10 43.64 19.61
N ASN A 408 21.88 44.23 20.79
CA ASN A 408 22.92 44.34 21.79
C ASN A 408 23.29 42.94 22.30
N GLU A 409 24.58 42.75 22.58
CA GLU A 409 25.11 41.48 23.06
C GLU A 409 25.76 41.64 24.42
N GLU A 410 25.65 40.59 25.25
CA GLU A 410 26.20 40.57 26.59
C GLU A 410 27.42 39.65 26.67
N LEU A 411 28.45 40.11 27.39
CA LEU A 411 29.50 39.22 27.87
C LEU A 411 28.98 38.49 29.12
N THR A 412 29.28 37.19 29.23
CA THR A 412 29.05 36.46 30.47
C THR A 412 29.88 37.06 31.61
N GLU A 413 29.57 36.73 32.87
CA GLU A 413 30.35 37.21 34.01
C GLU A 413 31.84 36.85 33.91
N LYS A 414 32.13 35.64 33.41
CA LYS A 414 33.50 35.16 33.21
C LYS A 414 34.22 35.97 32.12
N GLN A 415 33.56 36.17 30.97
CA GLN A 415 34.09 36.97 29.86
C GLN A 415 34.29 38.43 30.28
N SER A 416 33.35 38.98 31.04
CA SER A 416 33.43 40.34 31.59
C SER A 416 34.65 40.51 32.49
N LYS A 417 34.84 39.60 33.46
CA LYS A 417 36.00 39.60 34.35
C LYS A 417 37.32 39.46 33.59
N PHE A 418 37.32 38.65 32.53
CA PHE A 418 38.52 38.46 31.72
C PHE A 418 38.83 39.69 30.85
N ALA A 419 37.80 40.32 30.28
CA ALA A 419 37.91 41.58 29.56
C ALA A 419 38.44 42.70 30.45
N ASP A 420 37.93 42.85 31.67
CA ASP A 420 38.44 43.80 32.67
C ASP A 420 39.92 43.56 33.00
N ALA A 421 40.36 42.30 33.01
CA ALA A 421 41.74 41.95 33.37
C ALA A 421 42.76 42.16 32.23
N HIS A 422 42.31 42.14 30.97
CA HIS A 422 43.19 42.18 29.80
C HIS A 422 42.99 43.42 28.91
N GLU A 423 41.98 44.25 29.20
CA GLU A 423 41.78 45.59 28.63
C GLU A 423 41.99 45.64 27.10
N ASP A 424 43.01 46.36 26.62
CA ASP A 424 43.30 46.57 25.20
C ASP A 424 43.78 45.31 24.47
N SER A 425 44.19 44.27 25.20
CA SER A 425 44.50 42.95 24.66
C SER A 425 43.28 42.05 24.53
N TYR A 426 42.09 42.47 24.98
CA TYR A 426 40.83 41.72 24.83
C TYR A 426 39.93 42.34 23.76
N LEU A 427 39.54 41.51 22.80
CA LEU A 427 38.73 41.88 21.65
C LEU A 427 37.40 41.12 21.69
N ALA A 428 36.28 41.84 21.62
CA ALA A 428 34.99 41.24 21.33
C ALA A 428 34.68 41.37 19.84
N CYS A 429 34.55 40.23 19.17
CA CYS A 429 34.21 40.09 17.76
C CYS A 429 32.73 39.75 17.61
N ILE A 430 31.95 40.68 17.09
CA ILE A 430 30.50 40.51 16.91
C ILE A 430 30.19 40.19 15.45
N VAL A 431 29.47 39.10 15.20
CA VAL A 431 29.08 38.63 13.86
C VAL A 431 27.55 38.55 13.77
N PRO A 432 26.86 39.64 13.35
CA PRO A 432 25.43 39.61 13.17
C PRO A 432 25.01 39.08 11.79
N ARG A 433 23.68 38.98 11.58
CA ARG A 433 23.04 38.61 10.29
C ARG A 433 23.44 37.23 9.77
N ILE A 434 23.78 36.29 10.65
CA ILE A 434 24.07 34.89 10.30
C ILE A 434 22.76 34.16 9.93
N PRO A 435 22.71 33.36 8.86
CA PRO A 435 23.78 33.08 7.89
C PRO A 435 23.74 33.97 6.62
N GLU A 436 22.78 34.89 6.50
CA GLU A 436 22.44 35.55 5.24
C GLU A 436 23.50 36.55 4.74
N ASN A 437 23.95 37.45 5.60
CA ASN A 437 24.90 38.51 5.22
C ASN A 437 25.79 38.86 6.41
N PRO A 438 26.64 37.93 6.86
CA PRO A 438 27.46 38.13 8.03
C PRO A 438 28.48 39.25 7.79
N GLU A 439 28.62 40.10 8.81
CA GLU A 439 29.63 41.15 8.89
C GLU A 439 30.43 40.94 10.18
N LEU A 440 31.68 41.41 10.23
CA LEU A 440 32.49 41.33 11.45
C LEU A 440 32.63 42.74 12.02
N TYR A 441 32.27 42.91 13.29
CA TYR A 441 32.53 44.11 14.07
C TYR A 441 33.51 43.77 15.17
N LEU A 442 34.42 44.71 15.45
CA LEU A 442 35.46 44.52 16.45
C LEU A 442 35.35 45.62 17.50
N VAL A 443 35.25 45.20 18.76
CA VAL A 443 35.21 46.08 19.92
C VAL A 443 36.46 45.81 20.74
N GLU A 444 37.40 46.75 20.67
CA GLU A 444 38.60 46.78 21.51
C GLU A 444 38.21 47.19 22.93
N ASN A 445 38.73 46.49 23.93
CA ASN A 445 38.49 46.79 25.34
C ASN A 445 36.99 46.95 25.67
N PRO A 446 36.17 45.89 25.49
CA PRO A 446 34.73 45.96 25.70
C PRO A 446 34.34 46.31 27.15
N ALA A 447 35.23 46.10 28.12
CA ALA A 447 35.10 46.53 29.51
C ALA A 447 34.95 48.06 29.66
N LYS A 448 35.61 48.83 28.79
CA LYS A 448 35.52 50.28 28.76
C LYS A 448 34.25 50.78 28.08
N GLU A 449 33.83 50.10 27.01
CA GLU A 449 32.76 50.56 26.12
C GLU A 449 31.36 50.06 26.52
N GLY A 450 31.25 48.99 27.33
CA GLY A 450 29.97 48.42 27.75
C GLY A 450 29.34 49.04 29.01
N GLU A 451 28.03 48.84 29.17
CA GLU A 451 27.29 49.34 30.34
C GLU A 451 27.54 48.49 31.62
N LYS A 452 27.95 49.09 32.74
CA LYS A 452 28.54 48.35 33.89
C LYS A 452 27.60 47.54 34.80
N LYS A 453 26.28 47.45 34.51
CA LYS A 453 25.37 46.60 35.33
C LYS A 453 25.51 45.11 34.96
N LYS A 454 25.90 44.86 33.71
CA LYS A 454 26.41 43.65 33.03
C LYS A 454 26.94 44.19 31.71
N ILE A 455 28.17 43.87 31.29
CA ILE A 455 28.75 44.45 30.05
C ILE A 455 27.88 44.05 28.85
N ALA A 456 26.93 44.92 28.52
CA ALA A 456 26.16 44.90 27.29
C ALA A 456 26.87 45.86 26.33
N ILE A 457 27.22 45.37 25.15
CA ILE A 457 27.91 46.14 24.12
C ILE A 457 26.85 46.76 23.22
N PRO A 458 26.57 48.08 23.33
CA PRO A 458 25.52 48.70 22.55
C PRO A 458 25.91 48.76 21.07
N LYS A 459 24.94 48.52 20.17
CA LYS A 459 25.18 48.61 18.71
C LYS A 459 25.85 49.91 18.28
N SER A 460 25.60 51.02 18.98
CA SER A 460 26.15 52.34 18.68
C SER A 460 27.69 52.45 18.79
N VAL A 461 28.37 51.51 19.47
CA VAL A 461 29.83 51.52 19.60
C VAL A 461 30.54 50.57 18.62
N TRP A 462 29.79 49.81 17.82
CA TRP A 462 30.37 48.89 16.84
C TRP A 462 31.08 49.70 15.74
N LYS A 463 32.32 49.30 15.42
CA LYS A 463 33.09 49.90 14.33
C LYS A 463 33.13 48.92 13.16
N ASP A 464 32.76 49.40 11.97
CA ASP A 464 32.87 48.62 10.75
C ASP A 464 34.31 48.12 10.60
N PHE A 465 34.47 46.81 10.44
CA PHE A 465 35.75 46.22 10.10
C PHE A 465 35.95 46.24 8.59
N LEU A 466 35.91 47.42 7.97
CA LEU A 466 36.16 47.61 6.54
C LEU A 466 37.48 48.34 6.29
N VAL A 467 38.31 47.71 5.45
CA VAL A 467 39.05 48.41 4.39
C VAL A 467 38.46 47.87 3.10
#